data_AF-A0A6P0X344-F1
#
_entry.id   AF-A0A6P0X344-F1
#
_cell.length_a   1.000
_cell.length_b   1.000
_cell.length_c   1.000
_cell.angle_alpha   90.00
_cell.angle_beta   90.00
_cell.angle_gamma   90.00
#
_symmetry.space_group_name_H-M   'P 1'
#
loop_
_entity.id
_entity.type
_entity.pdbx_description
1 polymer ?
#
loop_
_entity_poly.entity_id
_entity_poly.type
_entity_poly.pdbx_seq_one_letter_code
_entity_poly.pdbx_strand_id
1 'polypeptide(L)'
;MNLSPAYLRWRDDVQLEGKLEGKLEGKLEGKLEGKLEERREMVENFLRARFGSVDEALSAAIAPMLELPTEELTRILLTLSREELLERFPRTTK
;
A
#
# COMPACT_ATOMS: atom_id res chain seq x y z
N MET A 1 -15.40 -24.35 -42.10
CA MET A 1 -15.68 -22.90 -42.11
C MET A 1 -14.35 -22.18 -41.95
N ASN A 2 -13.91 -21.39 -42.94
CA ASN A 2 -12.70 -20.56 -42.82
C ASN A 2 -13.08 -19.25 -42.14
N LEU A 3 -12.40 -18.92 -41.04
CA LEU A 3 -12.56 -17.63 -40.38
C LEU A 3 -12.12 -16.52 -41.34
N SER A 4 -12.86 -15.40 -41.37
CA SER A 4 -12.50 -14.27 -42.23
C SER A 4 -11.17 -13.66 -41.76
N PRO A 5 -10.35 -13.12 -42.67
CA PRO A 5 -9.11 -12.42 -42.30
C PRO A 5 -9.34 -11.29 -41.27
N ALA A 6 -10.51 -10.66 -41.29
CA ALA A 6 -10.90 -9.63 -40.32
C ALA A 6 -11.07 -10.19 -38.90
N TYR A 7 -11.65 -11.39 -38.75
CA TYR A 7 -11.84 -12.03 -37.44
C TYR A 7 -10.49 -12.44 -36.81
N LEU A 8 -9.56 -12.95 -37.62
CA LEU A 8 -8.22 -13.31 -37.15
C LEU A 8 -7.45 -12.09 -36.64
N ARG A 9 -7.51 -10.97 -37.36
CA ARG A 9 -6.91 -9.70 -36.94
C ARG A 9 -7.51 -9.18 -35.64
N TRP A 10 -8.84 -9.13 -35.55
CA TRP A 10 -9.53 -8.69 -34.33
C TRP A 10 -9.15 -9.53 -33.11
N ARG A 11 -9.06 -10.86 -33.26
CA ARG A 11 -8.63 -11.75 -32.17
C ARG A 11 -7.19 -11.47 -31.73
N ASP A 12 -6.29 -11.27 -32.69
CA ASP A 12 -4.88 -11.02 -32.40
C ASP A 12 -4.70 -9.63 -31.75
N ASP A 13 -5.45 -8.62 -32.19
CA ASP A 13 -5.48 -7.27 -31.62
C ASP A 13 -5.99 -7.31 -30.16
N VAL A 14 -7.14 -7.94 -29.91
CA VAL A 14 -7.71 -8.08 -28.56
C VAL A 14 -6.76 -8.85 -27.62
N GLN A 15 -6.08 -9.88 -28.13
CA GLN A 15 -5.10 -10.63 -27.33
C GLN A 15 -3.86 -9.78 -27.01
N LEU A 16 -3.43 -8.93 -27.94
CA LEU A 16 -2.31 -8.02 -27.74
C LEU A 16 -2.67 -6.94 -26.72
N GLU A 17 -3.84 -6.32 -26.85
CA GLU A 17 -4.38 -5.32 -25.94
C GLU A 17 -4.50 -5.90 -24.51
N GLY A 18 -5.15 -7.05 -24.34
CA GLY A 18 -5.30 -7.66 -23.02
C GLY A 18 -3.96 -8.03 -22.34
N LYS A 19 -2.93 -8.41 -23.12
CA LYS A 19 -1.58 -8.64 -22.59
C LYS A 19 -0.90 -7.35 -22.15
N LEU A 20 -1.09 -6.26 -22.91
CA LEU A 20 -0.52 -4.95 -22.57
C LEU A 20 -1.20 -4.36 -21.34
N GLU A 21 -2.53 -4.41 -21.28
CA GLU A 21 -3.33 -3.96 -20.14
C GLU A 21 -2.95 -4.73 -18.87
N GLY A 22 -2.99 -6.06 -18.90
CA GLY A 22 -2.64 -6.87 -17.72
C GLY A 22 -1.20 -6.65 -17.23
N LYS A 23 -0.26 -6.37 -18.15
CA LYS A 23 1.13 -6.03 -17.77
C LYS A 23 1.23 -4.64 -17.12
N LEU A 24 0.46 -3.67 -17.60
CA LEU A 24 0.43 -2.32 -17.06
C LEU A 24 -0.24 -2.30 -15.69
N GLU A 25 -1.41 -2.94 -15.55
CA GLU A 25 -2.14 -3.09 -14.29
C GLU A 25 -1.28 -3.77 -13.24
N GLY A 26 -0.74 -4.96 -13.54
CA GLY A 26 0.10 -5.70 -12.57
C GLY A 26 1.35 -4.93 -12.16
N LYS A 27 1.94 -4.12 -13.05
CA LYS A 27 3.09 -3.26 -12.71
C LYS A 27 2.68 -2.09 -11.82
N LEU A 28 1.51 -1.49 -12.03
CA LEU A 28 1.01 -0.39 -11.22
C LEU A 28 0.61 -0.87 -9.83
N GLU A 29 -0.14 -1.96 -9.75
CA GLU A 29 -0.54 -2.59 -8.48
C GLU A 29 0.67 -3.00 -7.66
N GLY A 30 1.61 -3.76 -8.24
CA GLY A 30 2.80 -4.20 -7.52
C GLY A 30 3.69 -3.04 -7.05
N LYS A 31 3.72 -1.92 -7.78
CA LYS A 31 4.45 -0.72 -7.34
C LYS A 31 3.74 0.02 -6.21
N LEU A 32 2.41 0.04 -6.20
CA LEU A 32 1.63 0.67 -5.14
C LEU A 32 1.68 -0.17 -3.86
N GLU A 33 1.48 -1.48 -3.96
CA GLU A 33 1.60 -2.42 -2.84
C GLU A 33 3.00 -2.38 -2.24
N GLY A 34 4.05 -2.47 -3.06
CA GLY A 34 5.44 -2.42 -2.57
C GLY A 34 5.76 -1.11 -1.82
N LYS A 35 5.22 0.02 -2.28
CA LYS A 35 5.39 1.31 -1.60
C LYS A 35 4.64 1.39 -0.27
N LEU A 36 3.43 0.83 -0.21
CA LEU A 36 2.65 0.81 1.03
C LEU A 36 3.31 -0.10 2.06
N GLU A 37 3.82 -1.25 1.64
CA GLU A 37 4.52 -2.19 2.52
C GLU A 37 5.83 -1.59 3.04
N GLU A 38 6.66 -1.00 2.17
CA GLU A 38 7.90 -0.32 2.58
C GLU A 38 7.61 0.82 3.57
N ARG A 39 6.54 1.58 3.33
CA ARG A 39 6.13 2.65 4.23
C ARG A 39 5.65 2.10 5.58
N ARG A 40 4.89 1.00 5.59
CA ARG A 40 4.46 0.32 6.80
C ARG A 40 5.65 -0.18 7.62
N GLU A 41 6.57 -0.87 6.97
CA GLU A 41 7.78 -1.40 7.59
C GLU A 41 8.64 -0.28 8.19
N MET A 42 8.79 0.85 7.48
CA MET A 42 9.51 2.03 7.98
C MET A 42 8.88 2.56 9.27
N VAL A 43 7.55 2.71 9.30
CA VAL A 43 6.83 3.17 10.50
C VAL A 43 7.00 2.17 11.66
N GLU A 44 6.84 0.87 11.39
CA GLU A 44 6.97 -0.16 12.42
C GLU A 44 8.38 -0.19 13.02
N ASN A 45 9.41 -0.17 12.17
CA ASN A 45 10.81 -0.14 12.60
C ASN A 45 11.12 1.11 13.41
N PHE A 46 10.58 2.27 13.01
CA PHE A 46 10.74 3.52 13.75
C PHE A 46 10.10 3.42 15.15
N LEU A 47 8.86 2.94 15.24
CA LEU A 47 8.16 2.77 16.50
C LEU A 47 8.88 1.75 17.40
N ARG A 48 9.39 0.65 16.84
CA ARG A 48 10.21 -0.33 17.55
C ARG A 48 11.50 0.29 18.08
N ALA A 49 12.17 1.13 17.30
CA ALA A 49 13.38 1.82 17.73
C ALA A 49 13.10 2.86 18.85
N ARG A 50 11.96 3.56 18.79
CA ARG A 50 11.60 4.60 19.76
C ARG A 50 11.04 4.04 21.06
N PHE A 51 10.20 3.00 20.98
CA PHE A 51 9.45 2.46 22.13
C PHE A 51 9.92 1.06 22.56
N GLY A 52 10.92 0.49 21.89
CA GLY A 52 11.49 -0.83 22.17
C GLY A 52 10.69 -1.99 21.57
N SER A 53 9.36 -1.91 21.58
CA SER A 53 8.47 -2.92 20.99
C SER A 53 7.21 -2.30 20.40
N VAL A 54 6.67 -2.94 19.36
CA VAL A 54 5.36 -2.61 18.80
C VAL A 54 4.38 -3.68 19.26
N ASP A 55 3.49 -3.32 20.17
CA ASP A 55 2.42 -4.20 20.63
C ASP A 55 1.22 -4.16 19.68
N GLU A 56 0.21 -4.99 19.94
CA GLU A 56 -1.01 -5.08 19.13
C GLU A 56 -1.76 -3.73 19.04
N ALA A 57 -1.65 -2.86 20.06
CA ALA A 57 -2.31 -1.57 20.05
C ALA A 57 -1.59 -0.60 19.09
N LEU A 58 -0.26 -0.53 19.17
CA LEU A 58 0.55 0.28 18.25
C LEU A 58 0.48 -0.26 16.82
N SER A 59 0.51 -1.58 16.64
CA SER A 59 0.37 -2.20 15.31
C SER A 59 -0.95 -1.81 14.63
N ALA A 60 -2.05 -1.81 15.37
CA ALA A 60 -3.35 -1.35 14.86
C ALA A 60 -3.36 0.16 14.54
N ALA A 61 -2.60 0.96 15.27
CA ALA A 61 -2.47 2.40 15.03
C ALA A 61 -1.66 2.73 13.76
N ILE A 62 -0.80 1.81 13.26
CA ILE A 62 0.01 2.07 12.06
C ILE A 62 -0.88 2.27 10.82
N ALA A 63 -1.94 1.48 10.66
CA ALA A 63 -2.80 1.54 9.48
C ALA A 63 -3.35 2.96 9.20
N PRO A 64 -4.02 3.65 10.14
CA PRO A 64 -4.47 5.03 9.92
C PRO A 64 -3.32 6.05 9.81
N MET A 65 -2.13 5.77 10.37
CA MET A 65 -0.95 6.64 10.20
C MET A 65 -0.42 6.61 8.75
N LEU A 66 -0.59 5.50 8.04
CA LEU A 66 -0.22 5.37 6.63
C LEU A 66 -1.15 6.15 5.68
N GLU A 67 -2.29 6.65 6.14
CA GLU A 67 -3.16 7.50 5.32
C GLU A 67 -2.72 8.97 5.33
N LEU A 68 -1.85 9.35 6.28
CA LEU A 68 -1.38 10.73 6.40
C LEU A 68 -0.39 11.11 5.30
N PRO A 69 -0.23 12.41 5.00
CA PRO A 69 0.90 12.90 4.22
C PRO A 69 2.24 12.52 4.88
N THR A 70 3.30 12.39 4.07
CA THR A 70 4.62 11.96 4.56
C THR A 70 5.16 12.90 5.63
N GLU A 71 4.99 14.20 5.44
CA GLU A 71 5.46 15.24 6.35
C GLU A 71 4.74 15.19 7.71
N GLU A 72 3.44 14.92 7.69
CA GLU A 72 2.64 14.79 8.92
C GLU A 72 2.98 13.50 9.65
N LEU A 73 3.12 12.38 8.91
CA LEU A 73 3.58 11.11 9.46
C LEU A 73 4.95 11.25 10.14
N THR A 74 5.93 11.84 9.47
CA THR A 74 7.27 12.06 10.05
C THR A 74 7.18 12.94 11.31
N ARG A 75 6.37 14.00 11.27
CA ARG A 75 6.18 14.87 12.44
C ARG A 75 5.64 14.07 13.63
N ILE A 76 4.54 13.33 13.46
CA ILE A 76 3.92 12.61 14.57
C ILE A 76 4.84 11.53 15.16
N LEU A 77 5.62 10.85 14.31
CA LEU A 77 6.58 9.84 14.76
C LEU A 77 7.70 10.44 15.62
N LEU A 78 8.16 11.65 15.27
CA LEU A 78 9.21 12.34 16.02
C LEU A 78 8.69 13.00 17.30
N THR A 79 7.47 13.55 17.27
CA THR A 79 6.96 14.40 18.36
C THR A 79 6.12 13.64 19.37
N LEU A 80 5.25 12.72 18.93
CA LEU A 80 4.28 12.10 19.83
C LEU A 80 4.89 10.95 20.64
N SER A 81 4.42 10.81 21.86
CA SER A 81 4.63 9.65 22.73
C SER A 81 3.76 8.47 22.27
N ARG A 82 4.02 7.29 22.85
CA ARG A 82 3.22 6.09 22.59
C ARG A 82 1.76 6.33 22.96
N GLU A 83 1.52 6.94 24.11
CA GLU A 83 0.18 7.17 24.64
C GLU A 83 -0.61 8.15 23.76
N GLU A 84 0.02 9.26 23.34
CA GLU A 84 -0.60 10.23 22.42
C GLU A 84 -0.87 9.63 21.04
N LEU A 85 -0.01 8.73 20.55
CA LEU A 85 -0.24 8.01 19.31
C LEU A 85 -1.48 7.11 19.41
N LEU A 86 -1.64 6.38 20.52
CA LEU A 86 -2.79 5.52 20.74
C LEU A 86 -4.08 6.29 21.02
N GLU A 87 -3.99 7.48 21.62
CA GLU A 87 -5.11 8.38 21.79
C GLU A 87 -5.58 8.96 20.46
N ARG A 88 -4.63 9.36 19.60
CA ARG A 88 -4.92 9.92 18.28
C ARG A 88 -5.37 8.87 17.26
N PHE A 89 -4.82 7.66 17.34
CA PHE A 89 -5.11 6.53 16.45
C PHE A 89 -5.60 5.35 17.29
N PRO A 90 -6.82 5.43 17.86
CA PRO A 90 -7.37 4.33 18.63
C PRO A 90 -7.52 3.10 17.73
N ARG A 91 -7.45 1.90 18.34
CA ARG A 91 -7.71 0.63 17.65
C ARG A 91 -8.95 0.79 16.78
N THR A 92 -8.77 0.69 15.46
CA THR A 92 -9.89 0.58 14.54
C THR A 92 -10.43 -0.84 14.67
N THR A 93 -11.12 -1.12 15.78
CA THR A 93 -12.00 -2.28 15.88
C THR A 93 -13.13 -2.04 14.89
N LYS A 94 -13.01 -2.67 13.73
CA LYS A 94 -14.13 -2.89 12.82
C LYS A 94 -15.06 -3.93 13.41
#